data_AF-A0A1B6LR46-F1
#
_entry.id   AF-A0A1B6LR46-F1
#
_cell.length_a   1.000
_cell.length_b   1.000
_cell.length_c   1.000
_cell.angle_alpha   90.00
_cell.angle_beta   90.00
_cell.angle_gamma   90.00
#
_symmetry.space_group_name_H-M   'P 1'
#
loop_
_entity.id
_entity.type
_entity.pdbx_description
1 polymer ?
#
loop_
_entity_poly.entity_id
_entity_poly.type
_entity_poly.pdbx_seq_one_letter_code
_entity_poly.pdbx_strand_id
1 'polypeptide(L)'
;EINPVFITKNNEILAIDAKVILDDNALFRHMDYKEMYDEKEYDLIELEAKKAGLNYLKLDGEVACMVNGAGLAMSTMDMIKLYGANPANFLDLGGKADS
;
A
#
# COMPACT_ATOMS: atom_id res chain seq x y z
N GLU A 1 -13.99 4.74 -7.37
CA GLU A 1 -14.26 4.42 -8.78
C GLU A 1 -15.50 3.52 -8.85
N ILE A 2 -16.40 3.76 -9.80
CA ILE A 2 -17.55 2.89 -10.08
C ILE A 2 -17.38 2.36 -11.49
N ASN A 3 -17.29 1.04 -11.65
CA ASN A 3 -17.07 0.43 -12.95
C ASN A 3 -17.60 -1.02 -12.99
N PRO A 4 -18.67 -1.32 -13.75
CA PRO A 4 -19.37 -0.43 -14.67
C PRO A 4 -20.46 0.43 -13.98
N VAL A 5 -20.64 1.65 -14.50
CA VAL A 5 -21.88 2.41 -14.30
C VAL A 5 -22.89 1.92 -15.32
N PHE A 6 -23.97 1.30 -14.85
CA PHE A 6 -24.98 0.67 -15.71
C PHE A 6 -26.20 1.57 -15.87
N ILE A 7 -26.73 1.64 -17.10
CA ILE A 7 -28.00 2.32 -17.39
C ILE A 7 -29.04 1.25 -17.68
N THR A 8 -30.09 1.19 -16.88
CA THR A 8 -31.17 0.21 -17.06
C THR A 8 -32.04 0.57 -18.27
N LYS A 9 -32.86 -0.38 -18.74
CA LYS A 9 -33.84 -0.11 -19.82
C LYS A 9 -34.85 0.98 -19.45
N ASN A 10 -35.05 1.22 -18.15
CA ASN A 10 -35.92 2.27 -17.63
C ASN A 10 -35.18 3.61 -17.45
N ASN A 11 -33.96 3.73 -17.98
CA ASN A 11 -33.11 4.92 -17.90
C ASN A 11 -32.65 5.28 -16.47
N GLU A 12 -32.56 4.29 -15.59
CA GLU A 12 -32.01 4.44 -14.23
C GLU A 12 -30.52 4.17 -14.23
N ILE A 13 -29.76 4.93 -13.44
CA ILE A 13 -28.31 4.77 -13.30
C ILE A 13 -28.02 3.95 -12.05
N LEU A 14 -27.31 2.84 -12.22
CA LEU A 14 -26.91 1.93 -11.14
C LEU A 14 -25.39 1.76 -11.09
N ALA A 15 -24.87 1.76 -9.87
CA ALA A 15 -23.49 1.36 -9.58
C ALA A 15 -23.47 -0.15 -9.34
N ILE A 16 -22.99 -0.93 -10.32
CA ILE A 16 -22.95 -2.39 -10.22
C ILE A 16 -21.73 -2.87 -9.42
N ASP A 17 -20.61 -2.18 -9.59
CA ASP A 17 -19.38 -2.43 -8.85
C ASP A 17 -18.67 -1.11 -8.53
N ALA A 18 -18.03 -1.04 -7.38
CA ALA A 18 -17.35 0.14 -6.89
C ALA A 18 -16.10 -0.22 -6.07
N LYS A 19 -14.99 0.43 -6.40
CA LYS A 19 -13.75 0.41 -5.63
C LYS A 19 -13.51 1.76 -4.99
N VAL A 20 -13.42 1.81 -3.66
CA VAL A 20 -13.11 3.03 -2.91
C VAL A 20 -11.81 2.81 -2.16
N ILE A 21 -10.90 3.78 -2.25
CA ILE A 21 -9.66 3.80 -1.46
C ILE A 21 -9.82 4.93 -0.45
N LEU A 22 -9.71 4.59 0.83
CA LEU A 22 -9.76 5.57 1.92
C LEU A 22 -8.38 6.16 2.15
N ASP A 23 -8.34 7.42 2.59
CA ASP A 23 -7.10 8.05 3.03
C ASP A 23 -6.82 7.66 4.48
N ASP A 24 -5.75 6.89 4.68
CA ASP A 24 -5.29 6.44 6.00
C ASP A 24 -5.07 7.61 6.97
N ASN A 25 -4.63 8.78 6.47
CA ASN A 25 -4.42 9.96 7.30
C ASN A 25 -5.72 10.59 7.82
N ALA A 26 -6.87 10.28 7.21
CA ALA A 26 -8.17 10.79 7.60
C ALA A 26 -8.96 9.81 8.50
N LEU A 27 -8.49 8.57 8.70
CA LEU A 27 -9.23 7.56 9.45
C LEU A 27 -9.47 7.93 10.92
N PHE A 28 -8.62 8.78 11.52
CA PHE A 28 -8.77 9.20 12.92
C PHE A 28 -10.11 9.90 13.21
N ARG A 29 -10.74 10.50 12.19
CA ARG A 29 -12.04 11.19 12.29
C ARG A 29 -13.21 10.38 11.71
N HIS A 30 -12.97 9.15 11.25
CA HIS A 30 -13.98 8.26 10.68
C HIS A 30 -13.85 6.85 11.29
N MET A 31 -14.18 6.73 12.59
CA MET A 31 -14.04 5.46 13.33
C MET A 31 -14.85 4.32 12.71
N ASP A 32 -16.02 4.60 12.14
CA ASP A 32 -16.89 3.60 11.52
C ASP A 32 -16.20 2.84 10.37
N TYR A 33 -15.31 3.50 9.62
CA TYR A 33 -14.54 2.86 8.55
C TYR A 33 -13.35 2.07 9.06
N LYS A 34 -12.84 2.42 10.24
CA LYS A 34 -11.75 1.66 10.87
C LYS A 34 -12.20 0.24 11.24
N GLU A 35 -13.47 0.07 11.61
CA GLU A 35 -14.06 -1.24 11.91
C GLU A 35 -14.25 -2.11 10.67
N MET A 36 -14.31 -1.51 9.47
CA MET A 36 -14.41 -2.21 8.19
C MET A 36 -13.05 -2.70 7.66
N TYR A 37 -11.96 -2.42 8.37
CA TYR A 37 -10.62 -2.83 7.95
C TYR A 37 -10.44 -4.35 8.15
N ASP A 38 -10.36 -5.10 7.04
CA ASP A 38 -10.07 -6.53 7.08
C ASP A 38 -8.57 -6.79 6.96
N GLU A 39 -7.93 -7.15 8.07
CA GLU A 39 -6.50 -7.52 8.09
C GLU A 39 -6.22 -8.75 7.23
N LYS A 40 -7.19 -9.64 6.97
CA LYS A 40 -6.96 -10.91 6.26
C LYS A 40 -6.65 -10.74 4.77
N GLU A 41 -6.93 -9.58 4.19
CA GLU A 41 -6.62 -9.29 2.79
C GLU A 41 -5.15 -8.95 2.54
N TYR A 42 -4.37 -8.69 3.60
CA TYR A 42 -2.97 -8.27 3.52
C TYR A 42 -1.99 -9.41 3.80
N ASP A 43 -0.76 -9.32 3.26
CA ASP A 43 0.33 -10.22 3.61
C ASP A 43 0.72 -10.01 5.09
N LEU A 44 1.01 -11.11 5.79
CA LEU A 44 1.37 -11.07 7.21
C LEU A 44 2.55 -10.15 7.49
N ILE A 45 3.53 -10.09 6.58
CA ILE A 45 4.74 -9.27 6.75
C ILE A 45 4.39 -7.78 6.62
N GLU A 46 3.48 -7.42 5.71
CA GLU A 46 3.02 -6.04 5.55
C GLU A 46 2.23 -5.57 6.78
N LEU A 47 1.41 -6.45 7.36
CA LEU A 47 0.69 -6.17 8.61
C LEU A 47 1.64 -5.97 9.79
N GLU A 48 2.65 -6.84 9.93
CA GLU A 48 3.66 -6.72 10.99
C GLU A 48 4.47 -5.42 10.85
N ALA A 49 4.89 -5.09 9.63
CA ALA A 49 5.57 -3.84 9.33
C ALA A 49 4.69 -2.62 9.67
N LYS A 50 3.43 -2.63 9.25
CA LYS A 50 2.46 -1.57 9.57
C LYS A 50 2.27 -1.40 11.08
N LYS A 51 2.20 -2.50 11.84
CA LYS A 51 2.12 -2.49 13.32
C LYS A 51 3.40 -1.93 13.97
N ALA A 52 4.56 -2.16 13.35
CA ALA A 52 5.83 -1.58 13.76
C ALA A 52 6.06 -0.13 13.30
N GLY A 53 5.12 0.47 12.56
CA GLY A 53 5.25 1.82 12.00
C GLY A 53 6.21 1.91 10.80
N LEU A 54 6.48 0.77 10.15
CA LEU A 54 7.34 0.64 8.99
C LEU A 54 6.51 0.62 7.71
N ASN A 55 7.03 1.22 6.64
CA ASN A 55 6.43 1.10 5.31
C ASN A 55 7.11 -0.05 4.56
N TYR A 56 6.46 -1.20 4.49
CA TYR A 56 6.94 -2.38 3.78
C TYR A 56 6.02 -2.74 2.62
N LEU A 57 6.60 -3.07 1.46
CA LEU A 57 5.90 -3.68 0.34
C LEU A 57 6.74 -4.85 -0.19
N LYS A 58 6.10 -6.00 -0.41
CA LYS A 58 6.76 -7.16 -0.99
C LYS A 58 6.87 -7.03 -2.51
N LEU A 59 8.02 -7.40 -3.06
CA LEU A 59 8.28 -7.42 -4.50
C LEU A 59 8.84 -8.79 -4.92
N ASP A 60 8.74 -9.11 -6.21
CA ASP A 60 9.20 -10.40 -6.76
C ASP A 60 10.69 -10.34 -7.15
N GLY A 61 11.57 -10.14 -6.16
CA GLY A 61 13.01 -10.04 -6.37
C GLY A 61 13.85 -10.85 -5.38
N GLU A 62 15.16 -10.74 -5.52
CA GLU A 62 16.14 -11.53 -4.77
C GLU A 62 16.94 -10.68 -3.77
N VAL A 63 17.02 -9.36 -4.01
CA VAL A 63 17.83 -8.45 -3.20
C VAL A 63 16.93 -7.64 -2.28
N ALA A 64 16.97 -7.95 -0.99
CA ALA A 64 16.25 -7.16 0.01
C ALA A 64 16.92 -5.80 0.24
N CYS A 65 16.11 -4.75 0.43
CA CYS A 65 16.61 -3.42 0.75
C CYS A 65 15.94 -2.89 2.03
N MET A 66 16.72 -2.17 2.84
CA MET A 66 16.26 -1.49 4.05
C MET A 66 16.91 -0.12 4.07
N VAL A 67 16.09 0.92 4.13
CA VAL A 67 16.57 2.29 4.03
C VAL A 67 15.81 3.22 4.98
N ASN A 68 16.38 4.40 5.15
CA ASN A 68 15.85 5.43 6.02
C ASN A 68 15.30 6.59 5.17
N GLY A 69 14.03 6.51 4.80
CA GLY A 69 13.33 7.44 3.94
C GLY A 69 12.93 6.84 2.58
N ALA A 70 11.65 7.02 2.22
CA ALA A 70 11.07 6.56 0.96
C ALA A 70 11.85 6.99 -0.31
N GLY A 71 12.42 8.20 -0.33
CA GLY A 71 13.21 8.67 -1.48
C GLY A 71 14.51 7.89 -1.68
N LEU A 72 15.18 7.54 -0.58
CA LEU A 72 16.38 6.69 -0.61
C LEU A 72 16.01 5.25 -0.96
N ALA A 73 14.83 4.78 -0.55
CA ALA A 73 14.31 3.46 -0.86
C ALA A 73 14.16 3.27 -2.36
N MET A 74 13.47 4.22 -3.00
CA MET A 74 13.26 4.21 -4.45
C MET A 74 14.58 4.26 -5.21
N SER A 75 15.49 5.17 -4.82
CA SER A 75 16.80 5.29 -5.46
C SER A 75 17.65 4.02 -5.32
N THR A 76 17.55 3.33 -4.17
CA THR A 76 18.27 2.07 -3.93
C THR A 76 17.72 0.95 -4.79
N MET A 77 16.39 0.84 -4.92
CA MET A 77 15.76 -0.12 -5.82
C MET A 77 16.14 0.14 -7.29
N ASP A 78 16.17 1.41 -7.70
CA ASP A 78 16.59 1.79 -9.05
C ASP A 78 18.04 1.39 -9.33
N MET A 79 18.94 1.58 -8.36
CA MET A 79 20.32 1.10 -8.47
C MET A 79 20.38 -0.43 -8.59
N ILE A 80 19.65 -1.18 -7.75
CA ILE A 80 19.62 -2.65 -7.81
C ILE A 80 19.22 -3.13 -9.21
N LYS A 81 18.17 -2.51 -9.79
CA LYS A 81 17.74 -2.78 -11.16
C LYS A 81 18.78 -2.40 -12.21
N LEU A 82 19.44 -1.25 -12.04
CA LEU A 82 20.49 -0.79 -12.96
C LEU A 82 21.67 -1.77 -13.05
N TYR A 83 22.01 -2.44 -11.93
CA TYR A 83 23.05 -3.45 -11.88
C TYR A 83 22.57 -4.88 -12.20
N GLY A 84 21.33 -5.03 -12.69
CA GLY A 84 20.80 -6.29 -13.23
C GLY A 84 20.17 -7.24 -12.21
N ALA A 85 19.96 -6.80 -10.98
CA ALA A 85 19.25 -7.56 -9.95
C ALA A 85 17.82 -7.01 -9.75
N ASN A 86 16.93 -7.81 -9.13
CA ASN A 86 15.58 -7.38 -8.80
C ASN A 86 15.42 -7.16 -7.30
N PRO A 87 14.88 -6.00 -6.86
CA PRO A 87 14.60 -5.74 -5.45
C PRO A 87 13.48 -6.66 -4.95
N ALA A 88 13.69 -7.31 -3.81
CA ALA A 88 12.76 -8.24 -3.17
C ALA A 88 11.69 -7.53 -2.32
N ASN A 89 11.94 -6.29 -1.91
CA ASN A 89 11.02 -5.53 -1.10
C ASN A 89 11.33 -4.03 -1.20
N PHE A 90 10.33 -3.23 -0.85
CA PHE A 90 10.49 -1.85 -0.40
C PHE A 90 10.37 -1.84 1.11
N LEU A 91 11.34 -1.26 1.83
CA LEU A 91 11.25 -1.06 3.27
C LEU A 91 11.82 0.30 3.65
N ASP A 92 10.95 1.16 4.14
CA ASP A 92 11.29 2.46 4.69
C ASP A 92 11.05 2.48 6.20
N LEU A 93 12.12 2.74 6.95
CA LEU A 93 12.13 2.87 8.41
C LEU A 93 11.49 4.19 8.89
N GLY A 94 11.22 5.14 7.99
CA GLY A 94 10.80 6.50 8.30
C GLY A 94 11.97 7.32 8.81
N GLY A 95 12.03 8.62 8.53
CA GLY A 95 13.19 9.51 8.80
C GLY A 95 13.63 9.69 10.27
N LYS A 96 13.16 8.83 11.18
CA LYS A 96 13.60 8.66 12.56
C LYS A 96 14.09 7.22 12.77
N ALA A 97 15.07 6.73 12.01
CA ALA A 97 15.84 5.59 12.53
C ALA A 97 16.63 6.10 13.74
N ASP A 98 16.09 5.77 14.91
CA ASP A 98 16.57 5.98 16.28
C ASP A 98 17.83 6.85 16.47
N SER A 99 17.60 7.99 17.12
CA SER A 99 18.49 8.53 18.15
C SER A 99 17.91 8.22 19.51
#